data_AF-A0A6V8NE39-F1
#
_entry.id   AF-A0A6V8NE39-F1
#
_cell.length_a   1.000
_cell.length_b   1.000
_cell.length_c   1.000
_cell.angle_alpha   90.00
_cell.angle_beta   90.00
_cell.angle_gamma   90.00
#
_symmetry.space_group_name_H-M   'P 1'
#
loop_
_entity.id
_entity.type
_entity.pdbx_description
1 polymer ?
#
loop_
_entity_poly.entity_id
_entity_poly.type
_entity_poly.pdbx_seq_one_letter_code
_entity_poly.pdbx_strand_id
1 'polypeptide(L)'
;MEQHGQQRGDHGYGYDSRFLRVIAVIDDAVRDAEGGRLHLVENRLKHLLVNIIEHARAEYDAMRGTNYPDTAEHEEDHVRICKAIAGLCRRWSGTTDTLHDLYDLRSIVFRHIGTHDHALGEHLMGMVSSSVVRCTLVPQTGP
;
A
#
# COMPACT_ATOMS: atom_id res chain seq x y z
N MET A 1 -33.16 12.35 -32.00
CA MET A 1 -32.67 13.35 -31.04
C MET A 1 -33.08 12.88 -29.66
N GLU A 2 -32.16 12.99 -28.70
CA GLU A 2 -32.30 12.73 -27.26
C GLU A 2 -32.45 11.25 -26.87
N GLN A 3 -31.88 10.72 -25.78
CA GLN A 3 -30.76 10.97 -24.86
C GLN A 3 -30.69 9.69 -23.98
N HIS A 4 -29.85 9.65 -22.95
CA HIS A 4 -29.59 8.54 -21.99
C HIS A 4 -28.54 7.54 -22.50
N GLY A 5 -27.25 7.65 -22.18
CA GLY A 5 -26.69 8.03 -20.88
C GLY A 5 -26.54 6.80 -19.98
N GLN A 6 -25.86 5.75 -20.48
CA GLN A 6 -25.51 4.59 -19.67
C GLN A 6 -24.21 4.92 -18.92
N GLN A 7 -24.37 5.49 -17.72
CA GLN A 7 -23.33 5.57 -16.70
C GLN A 7 -22.71 4.18 -16.53
N ARG A 8 -21.49 4.01 -17.02
CA ARG A 8 -20.65 2.89 -16.61
C ARG A 8 -20.29 3.14 -15.15
N GLY A 9 -20.70 2.19 -14.31
CA GLY A 9 -20.53 2.20 -12.87
C GLY A 9 -19.12 2.59 -12.48
N ASP A 10 -19.05 3.78 -11.91
CA ASP A 10 -18.02 4.32 -11.06
C ASP A 10 -17.81 3.38 -9.87
N HIS A 11 -17.03 2.31 -10.05
CA HIS A 11 -16.41 1.60 -8.94
C HIS A 11 -15.00 2.15 -8.79
N GLY A 12 -14.95 3.46 -8.52
CA GLY A 12 -13.79 4.13 -7.96
C GLY A 12 -13.54 3.59 -6.55
N TYR A 13 -12.99 2.38 -6.46
CA TYR A 13 -12.14 2.04 -5.34
C TYR A 13 -10.96 3.00 -5.46
N GLY A 14 -11.02 4.08 -4.68
CA GLY A 14 -9.96 5.07 -4.54
C GLY A 14 -8.74 4.43 -3.90
N TYR A 15 -8.09 3.51 -4.61
CA TYR A 15 -6.77 3.05 -4.27
C TYR A 15 -5.88 4.28 -4.25
N ASP A 16 -5.25 4.52 -3.10
CA ASP A 16 -4.16 5.48 -3.04
C ASP A 16 -3.18 5.15 -4.18
N SER A 17 -2.86 6.17 -4.97
CA SER A 17 -1.90 6.09 -6.07
C SER A 17 -0.57 5.42 -5.69
N ARG A 18 -0.23 5.42 -4.40
CA ARG A 18 0.93 4.72 -3.82
C ARG A 18 0.79 3.20 -3.85
N PHE A 19 -0.38 2.64 -3.51
CA PHE A 19 -0.61 1.19 -3.52
C PHE A 19 -0.58 0.59 -4.92
N LEU A 20 -1.21 1.30 -5.88
CA LEU A 20 -1.17 0.90 -7.29
C LEU A 20 0.26 0.86 -7.82
N ARG A 21 1.12 1.75 -7.35
CA ARG A 21 2.54 1.80 -7.75
C ARG A 21 3.32 0.60 -7.22
N VAL A 22 3.11 0.21 -5.96
CA VAL A 22 3.77 -0.98 -5.38
C VAL A 22 3.37 -2.25 -6.12
N ILE A 23 2.07 -2.47 -6.33
CA ILE A 23 1.58 -3.63 -7.07
C ILE A 23 2.11 -3.63 -8.51
N ALA A 24 2.13 -2.47 -9.18
CA ALA A 24 2.67 -2.36 -10.53
C ALA A 24 4.17 -2.75 -10.60
N VAL A 25 4.98 -2.40 -9.59
CA VAL A 25 6.39 -2.81 -9.55
C VAL A 25 6.53 -4.33 -9.41
N ILE A 26 5.66 -4.98 -8.63
CA ILE A 26 5.65 -6.45 -8.49
C ILE A 26 5.18 -7.10 -9.80
N ASP A 27 4.13 -6.58 -10.42
CA ASP A 27 3.62 -7.06 -11.71
C ASP A 27 4.67 -6.94 -12.82
N ASP A 28 5.39 -5.82 -12.87
CA ASP A 28 6.52 -5.65 -13.78
C ASP A 28 7.64 -6.67 -13.52
N ALA A 29 7.97 -6.94 -12.25
CA ALA A 29 8.97 -7.93 -11.88
C ALA A 29 8.57 -9.34 -12.32
N VAL A 30 7.28 -9.70 -12.20
CA VAL A 30 6.74 -10.96 -12.72
C VAL A 30 6.90 -11.02 -14.24
N ARG A 31 6.48 -9.98 -14.98
CA ARG A 31 6.59 -9.94 -16.45
C ARG A 31 8.05 -9.98 -16.94
N ASP A 32 8.96 -9.36 -16.19
CA ASP A 32 10.40 -9.41 -16.47
C ASP A 32 10.98 -10.81 -16.20
N ALA A 33 10.55 -11.47 -15.11
CA ALA A 33 10.96 -12.84 -14.80
C ALA A 33 10.48 -13.84 -15.86
N GLU A 34 9.21 -13.78 -16.24
CA GLU A 34 8.62 -14.62 -17.30
C GLU A 34 9.28 -14.37 -18.66
N GLY A 35 9.71 -13.13 -18.92
CA GLY A 35 10.45 -12.75 -20.12
C GLY A 35 11.96 -13.06 -20.08
N GLY A 36 12.46 -13.72 -19.04
CA GLY A 36 13.88 -14.08 -18.89
C GLY A 36 14.81 -12.89 -18.59
N ARG A 37 14.27 -11.71 -18.24
CA ARG A 37 15.04 -10.48 -17.95
C ARG A 37 15.46 -10.42 -16.49
N LEU A 38 16.15 -11.47 -16.02
CA LEU A 38 16.40 -11.70 -14.58
C LEU A 38 17.14 -10.56 -13.87
N HIS A 39 18.08 -9.89 -14.54
CA HIS A 39 18.84 -8.77 -13.99
C HIS A 39 17.95 -7.53 -13.70
N LEU A 40 16.88 -7.32 -14.48
CA LEU A 40 15.92 -6.25 -14.22
C LEU A 40 15.12 -6.54 -12.95
N VAL A 41 14.76 -7.81 -12.76
CA VAL A 41 13.99 -8.26 -11.60
C VAL A 41 14.77 -8.03 -10.31
N GLU A 42 16.06 -8.39 -10.27
CA GLU A 42 16.89 -8.20 -9.09
C GLU A 42 16.97 -6.72 -8.68
N ASN A 43 17.19 -5.82 -9.64
CA ASN A 43 17.23 -4.38 -9.37
C ASN A 43 15.86 -3.85 -8.90
N ARG A 44 14.77 -4.31 -9.51
CA ARG A 44 13.40 -3.96 -9.09
C ARG A 44 13.11 -4.43 -7.67
N LEU A 45 13.51 -5.65 -7.30
CA LEU A 45 13.32 -6.19 -5.95
C LEU A 45 14.08 -5.37 -4.90
N LYS A 46 15.32 -4.96 -5.19
CA LYS A 46 16.10 -4.08 -4.30
C LYS A 46 15.43 -2.73 -4.12
N HIS A 47 14.97 -2.10 -5.20
CA HIS A 47 14.26 -0.82 -5.14
C HIS A 47 12.92 -0.96 -4.41
N LEU A 48 12.19 -2.05 -4.66
CA LEU A 48 10.94 -2.34 -3.97
C LEU A 48 11.15 -2.47 -2.46
N LEU A 49 12.21 -3.15 -2.02
CA LEU A 49 12.52 -3.29 -0.61
C LEU A 49 12.75 -1.93 0.06
N VAL A 50 13.56 -1.07 -0.56
CA VAL A 50 13.83 0.28 -0.03
C VAL A 50 12.52 1.08 0.07
N ASN A 51 11.72 1.09 -1.00
CA ASN A 51 10.46 1.83 -1.03
C ASN A 51 9.47 1.34 0.03
N ILE A 52 9.36 0.02 0.25
CA ILE A 52 8.47 -0.55 1.26
C ILE A 52 8.95 -0.21 2.67
N ILE A 53 10.26 -0.23 2.94
CA ILE A 53 10.79 0.17 4.25
C ILE A 53 10.49 1.65 4.53
N GLU A 54 10.70 2.52 3.54
CA GLU A 54 10.40 3.95 3.67
C GLU A 54 8.89 4.19 3.88
N HIS A 55 8.05 3.48 3.13
CA HIS A 55 6.59 3.54 3.26
C HIS A 55 6.14 3.07 4.64
N ALA A 56 6.59 1.90 5.09
CA ALA A 56 6.25 1.34 6.40
C ALA A 56 6.67 2.27 7.54
N ARG A 57 7.82 2.93 7.42
CA ARG A 57 8.25 3.93 8.39
C ARG A 57 7.33 5.14 8.44
N ALA A 58 6.94 5.67 7.28
CA ALA A 58 6.03 6.81 7.21
C ALA A 58 4.65 6.48 7.80
N GLU A 59 4.13 5.27 7.54
CA GLU A 59 2.87 4.82 8.14
C GLU A 59 2.99 4.59 9.64
N TYR A 60 4.10 4.02 10.11
CA TYR A 60 4.37 3.87 11.55
C TYR A 60 4.37 5.21 12.27
N ASP A 61 5.05 6.22 11.71
CA ASP A 61 5.06 7.57 12.27
C ASP A 61 3.63 8.17 12.32
N ALA A 62 2.83 7.94 11.28
CA ALA A 62 1.42 8.36 11.25
C ALA A 62 0.56 7.63 12.28
N MET A 63 0.65 6.30 12.35
CA MET A 63 -0.09 5.46 13.31
C MET A 63 0.22 5.88 14.75
N ARG A 64 1.50 6.10 15.08
CA ARG A 64 1.90 6.58 16.40
C ARG A 64 1.43 8.00 16.69
N GLY A 65 1.52 8.90 15.72
CA GLY A 65 1.07 10.28 15.86
C GLY A 65 -0.44 10.41 16.07
N THR A 66 -1.20 9.40 15.70
CA THR A 66 -2.67 9.38 15.74
C THR A 66 -3.25 8.43 16.79
N ASN A 67 -2.40 7.67 17.51
CA ASN A 67 -2.80 6.60 18.42
C ASN A 67 -3.68 5.54 17.73
N TYR A 68 -3.30 5.14 16.52
CA TYR A 68 -4.00 4.12 15.76
C TYR A 68 -4.01 2.78 16.53
N PRO A 69 -5.17 2.15 16.77
CA PRO A 69 -5.31 1.03 17.68
C PRO A 69 -4.56 -0.23 17.22
N ASP A 70 -4.50 -0.48 15.90
CA ASP A 70 -3.96 -1.72 15.34
C ASP A 70 -2.50 -1.60 14.87
N THR A 71 -1.76 -0.65 15.47
CA THR A 71 -0.37 -0.34 15.08
C THR A 71 0.53 -1.57 15.09
N ALA A 72 0.42 -2.42 16.13
CA ALA A 72 1.30 -3.59 16.29
C ALA A 72 1.08 -4.64 15.19
N GLU A 73 -0.19 -4.92 14.85
CA GLU A 73 -0.52 -5.90 13.81
C GLU A 73 -0.10 -5.39 12.42
N HIS A 74 -0.35 -4.10 12.14
CA HIS A 74 0.07 -3.45 10.88
C HIS A 74 1.60 -3.50 10.73
N GLU A 75 2.35 -3.20 11.79
CA GLU A 75 3.82 -3.26 11.79
C GLU A 75 4.35 -4.69 11.55
N GLU A 76 3.74 -5.70 12.18
CA GLU A 76 4.13 -7.10 11.93
C GLU A 76 3.98 -7.47 10.46
N ASP A 77 2.92 -7.01 9.81
CA ASP A 77 2.67 -7.27 8.40
C ASP A 77 3.69 -6.57 7.49
N HIS A 78 4.08 -5.32 7.81
CA HIS A 78 5.22 -4.66 7.16
C HIS A 78 6.51 -5.48 7.27
N VAL A 79 6.80 -6.01 8.47
CA VAL A 79 7.98 -6.86 8.69
C VAL A 79 7.91 -8.14 7.86
N ARG A 80 6.73 -8.78 7.75
CA ARG A 80 6.53 -9.98 6.91
C ARG A 80 6.81 -9.67 5.43
N ILE A 81 6.27 -8.57 4.92
CA ILE A 81 6.50 -8.13 3.54
C ILE A 81 7.98 -7.85 3.30
N CYS A 82 8.64 -7.07 4.17
CA CYS A 82 10.06 -6.76 4.05
C CYS A 82 10.92 -8.03 4.04
N LYS A 83 10.62 -9.01 4.92
CA LYS A 83 11.32 -10.30 4.95
C LYS A 83 11.11 -11.10 3.67
N ALA A 84 9.90 -11.11 3.11
CA ALA A 84 9.61 -11.80 1.86
C ALA A 84 10.43 -11.19 0.70
N ILE A 85 10.43 -9.86 0.56
CA ILE A 85 11.21 -9.16 -0.48
C ILE A 85 12.71 -9.39 -0.28
N ALA A 86 13.22 -9.26 0.96
CA ALA A 86 14.64 -9.49 1.24
C ALA A 86 15.06 -10.95 0.97
N GLY A 87 14.20 -11.91 1.28
CA GLY A 87 14.39 -13.32 0.96
C GLY A 87 14.48 -13.57 -0.54
N LEU A 88 13.58 -12.95 -1.31
CA LEU A 88 13.61 -12.93 -2.77
C LEU A 88 14.91 -12.30 -3.29
N CYS A 89 15.29 -11.11 -2.83
CA CYS A 89 16.55 -10.46 -3.20
C CYS A 89 17.78 -11.36 -3.00
N ARG A 90 17.82 -12.14 -1.92
CA ARG A 90 18.95 -13.03 -1.60
C ARG A 90 18.98 -14.29 -2.47
N ARG A 91 17.82 -14.87 -2.78
CA ARG A 91 17.72 -16.18 -3.45
C ARG A 91 17.34 -16.07 -4.94
N TRP A 92 17.16 -14.86 -5.45
CA TRP A 92 16.69 -14.63 -6.81
C TRP A 92 17.55 -15.37 -7.82
N SER A 93 16.92 -16.27 -8.57
CA SER A 93 17.59 -17.11 -9.56
C SER A 93 16.79 -17.24 -10.85
N GLY A 94 15.56 -16.71 -10.90
CA GLY A 94 14.67 -16.85 -12.04
C GLY A 94 14.12 -18.27 -12.22
N THR A 95 14.29 -19.14 -11.22
CA THR A 95 13.69 -20.47 -11.20
C THR A 95 12.18 -20.37 -10.96
N THR A 96 11.45 -21.45 -11.28
CA THR A 96 10.03 -21.58 -11.01
C THR A 96 9.69 -21.29 -9.54
N ASP A 97 10.54 -21.74 -8.61
CA ASP A 97 10.37 -21.50 -7.17
C ASP A 97 10.41 -19.99 -6.86
N THR A 98 11.42 -19.27 -7.37
CA THR A 98 11.52 -17.82 -7.15
C THR A 98 10.43 -17.02 -7.86
N LEU A 99 9.88 -17.54 -8.96
CA LEU A 99 8.71 -16.95 -9.62
C LEU A 99 7.45 -17.15 -8.78
N HIS A 100 7.26 -18.32 -8.17
CA HIS A 100 6.16 -18.56 -7.24
C HIS A 100 6.25 -17.63 -6.02
N ASP A 101 7.45 -17.46 -5.47
CA ASP A 101 7.71 -16.50 -4.38
C ASP A 101 7.28 -15.05 -4.76
N LEU A 102 7.41 -14.63 -6.04
CA LEU A 102 6.90 -13.32 -6.51
C LEU A 102 5.38 -13.23 -6.50
N TYR A 103 4.69 -14.28 -6.90
CA TYR A 103 3.22 -14.35 -6.84
C TYR A 103 2.70 -14.36 -5.40
N ASP A 104 3.42 -15.04 -4.50
CA ASP A 104 3.12 -15.03 -3.07
C ASP A 104 3.34 -13.63 -2.49
N LEU A 105 4.46 -12.98 -2.82
CA LEU A 105 4.71 -11.58 -2.43
C LEU A 105 3.57 -10.66 -2.87
N ARG A 106 3.14 -10.78 -4.12
CA ARG A 106 2.00 -10.01 -4.65
C ARG A 106 0.74 -10.21 -3.82
N SER A 107 0.44 -11.45 -3.45
CA SER A 107 -0.75 -11.81 -2.68
C SER A 107 -0.69 -11.28 -1.24
N ILE A 108 0.48 -11.33 -0.61
CA ILE A 108 0.71 -10.78 0.73
C ILE A 108 0.50 -9.26 0.72
N VAL A 109 1.09 -8.55 -0.24
CA VAL A 109 0.95 -7.09 -0.36
C VAL A 109 -0.50 -6.69 -0.65
N PHE A 110 -1.19 -7.41 -1.53
CA PHE A 110 -2.60 -7.14 -1.81
C PHE A 110 -3.49 -7.30 -0.58
N ARG A 111 -3.27 -8.36 0.21
CA ARG A 111 -4.00 -8.59 1.46
C ARG A 111 -3.71 -7.49 2.48
N HIS A 112 -2.46 -7.08 2.61
CA HIS A 112 -2.02 -6.02 3.51
C HIS A 112 -2.76 -4.70 3.21
N ILE A 113 -2.76 -4.28 1.95
CA ILE A 113 -3.46 -3.07 1.50
C ILE A 113 -4.95 -3.14 1.83
N GLY A 114 -5.59 -4.27 1.55
CA GLY A 114 -7.02 -4.46 1.79
C GLY A 114 -7.40 -4.53 3.28
N THR A 115 -6.48 -4.94 4.16
CA THR A 115 -6.76 -5.16 5.57
C THR A 115 -6.35 -3.96 6.42
N HIS A 116 -5.15 -3.44 6.20
CA HIS A 116 -4.51 -2.45 7.06
C HIS A 116 -4.56 -1.06 6.46
N ASP A 117 -4.01 -0.88 5.25
CA ASP A 117 -3.80 0.46 4.70
C ASP A 117 -5.11 1.21 4.44
N HIS A 118 -6.16 0.49 4.00
CA HIS A 118 -7.49 1.08 3.86
C HIS A 118 -8.06 1.55 5.21
N ALA A 119 -7.94 0.73 6.26
CA ALA A 119 -8.44 1.07 7.59
C ALA A 119 -7.68 2.26 8.20
N LEU A 120 -6.35 2.30 8.00
CA LEU A 120 -5.53 3.44 8.38
C LEU A 120 -5.94 4.71 7.62
N GLY A 121 -6.15 4.62 6.31
CA GLY A 121 -6.62 5.74 5.48
C GLY A 121 -7.93 6.35 6.00
N GLU A 122 -8.93 5.53 6.27
CA GLU A 122 -10.21 5.95 6.84
C GLU A 122 -10.04 6.61 8.21
N HIS A 123 -9.21 6.03 9.08
CA HIS A 123 -8.90 6.61 10.39
C HIS A 123 -8.32 8.01 10.29
N LEU A 124 -7.30 8.19 9.43
CA LEU A 124 -6.65 9.48 9.20
C LEU A 124 -7.63 10.52 8.64
N MET A 125 -8.47 10.15 7.68
CA MET A 125 -9.50 11.04 7.12
C MET A 125 -10.56 11.45 8.16
N GLY A 126 -10.97 10.52 9.03
CA GLY A 126 -11.89 10.78 10.13
C GLY A 126 -11.35 11.81 11.13
N MET A 127 -10.04 11.78 11.41
CA MET A 127 -9.42 12.77 12.30
C MET A 127 -9.31 14.16 11.68
N VAL A 128 -8.97 14.25 10.39
CA VAL A 128 -8.91 15.52 9.67
C VAL A 128 -10.29 16.18 9.66
N SER A 129 -11.34 15.39 9.39
CA SER A 129 -12.73 15.87 9.39
C SER A 129 -13.18 16.34 10.78
N SER A 130 -12.81 15.62 11.84
CA SER A 130 -13.15 15.99 13.22
C SER A 130 -12.43 17.25 13.72
N SER A 131 -11.22 17.51 13.21
CA SER A 131 -10.43 18.70 13.56
C SER A 131 -11.01 19.98 12.94
N VAL A 132 -11.59 19.90 11.75
CA VAL A 132 -12.23 21.05 11.06
C VAL A 132 -13.52 21.49 11.77
N VAL A 133 -14.30 20.55 12.30
CA VAL A 133 -15.54 20.84 13.04
C VAL A 133 -15.26 21.54 14.38
N ARG A 134 -14.12 21.27 15.02
CA ARG A 134 -13.76 21.93 16.29
C ARG A 134 -13.35 23.39 16.13
N CYS A 135 -12.89 23.83 14.95
CA CYS A 135 -12.51 25.23 14.73
C CYS A 135 -13.69 26.18 14.43
N THR A 136 -14.91 25.68 14.26
CA THR A 136 -16.08 26.51 13.86
C THR A 136 -17.02 26.87 15.02
N LEU A 137 -16.77 26.38 16.24
CA LEU A 137 -17.62 26.66 17.42
C LEU A 137 -16.87 27.53 18.44
N VAL A 138 -16.62 28.80 18.08
CA VAL A 138 -16.44 29.86 19.08
C VAL A 138 -17.75 30.63 19.14
N PRO A 139 -18.61 30.42 20.14
CA PRO A 139 -19.75 31.31 20.33
C PRO A 139 -19.20 32.67 20.78
N GLN A 140 -19.44 33.71 19.97
CA GLN A 140 -19.27 35.08 20.44
C GLN A 140 -20.30 35.35 21.52
N THR A 141 -19.92 35.17 22.78
CA THR A 141 -20.66 35.73 23.91
C THR A 141 -20.13 37.14 24.16
N GLY A 142 -20.77 38.13 23.54
CA GLY A 142 -20.77 39.51 24.03
C GLY A 142 -21.77 39.63 25.19
N PRO A 143 -21.45 40.41 26.22
CA PRO A 143 -21.78 41.83 26.17
C PRO A 143 -20.59 42.78 26.37
#